data_AF-A0A136MD15-F1
#
_entry.id   AF-A0A136MD15-F1
#
_cell.length_a   1.000
_cell.length_b   1.000
_cell.length_c   1.000
_cell.angle_alpha   90.00
_cell.angle_beta   90.00
_cell.angle_gamma   90.00
#
_symmetry.space_group_name_H-M   'P 1'
#
loop_
_entity.id
_entity.type
_entity.pdbx_description
1 polymer ?
#
loop_
_entity_poly.entity_id
_entity_poly.type
_entity_poly.pdbx_seq_one_letter_code
_entity_poly.pdbx_strand_id
1 'polypeptide(L)'
;MGLWDRIKNELIDIIEWTDDTNNTMVWKFPRHQNEIKNGAQLTVRESQVAVFVNEGAIADVFPPGRYQLTTQNMPVLTTIRGWKYGFNSPFKVDVFFVNTKNFTDNKWGTKNPIMLRDAEFGPIRLRAFGTYAIKVIDAAKFIREITGTKAHFTTEEVTEQLRNLIVTRFTDAIGESKIPALDLAANYDELSTFITGKINPEFGEYGLSVTKFLVENVSLPPEVEAALDKRSSMGILGNLNQYAQFQAANAIEAAAKNPGGSNPGLEMGMGITMAQQMSQMLNQQNQNQQQNNNNSGAPPIPGPVSFFVAVNGQQQGPFTIPTLQQMVSAGSFNRDSLVWKQGMSNWLKAGEVQELSSLFNGTPPPIPQ
;
A
#
# COMPACT_ATOMS: atom_id res chain seq x y z
N MET A 1 -31.59 -16.51 61.32
CA MET A 1 -30.92 -17.14 60.17
C MET A 1 -31.71 -18.37 59.80
N GLY A 2 -32.59 -18.25 58.81
CA GLY A 2 -33.66 -19.22 58.56
C GLY A 2 -33.22 -20.39 57.69
N LEU A 3 -33.88 -21.53 57.84
CA LEU A 3 -33.77 -22.72 56.98
C LEU A 3 -33.80 -22.41 55.47
N TRP A 4 -34.47 -21.31 55.09
CA TRP A 4 -34.55 -20.80 53.72
C TRP A 4 -33.22 -20.28 53.13
N ASP A 5 -32.28 -19.79 53.95
CA ASP A 5 -30.95 -19.37 53.49
C ASP A 5 -30.04 -20.58 53.19
N ARG A 6 -30.29 -21.73 53.83
CA ARG A 6 -29.59 -22.99 53.52
C ARG A 6 -30.05 -23.59 52.19
N ILE A 7 -31.34 -23.52 51.86
CA ILE A 7 -31.89 -24.08 50.61
C ILE A 7 -31.44 -23.27 49.38
N LYS A 8 -31.30 -21.94 49.48
CA LYS A 8 -30.73 -21.12 48.40
C LYS A 8 -29.24 -21.38 48.15
N ASN A 9 -28.49 -21.80 49.18
CA ASN A 9 -27.08 -22.18 49.05
C ASN A 9 -26.86 -23.56 48.42
N GLU A 10 -27.90 -24.39 48.30
CA GLU A 10 -27.85 -25.71 47.64
C GLU A 10 -28.21 -25.69 46.14
N LEU A 11 -28.58 -24.53 45.58
CA LEU A 11 -28.77 -24.43 44.14
C LEU A 11 -27.43 -24.66 43.44
N ILE A 12 -27.42 -25.67 42.55
CA ILE A 12 -26.32 -25.99 41.64
C ILE A 12 -25.99 -24.74 40.84
N ASP A 13 -24.73 -24.32 40.87
CA ASP A 13 -24.30 -23.18 40.07
C ASP A 13 -24.33 -23.54 38.59
N ILE A 14 -25.01 -22.73 37.79
CA ILE A 14 -24.96 -22.83 36.33
C ILE A 14 -24.00 -21.75 35.86
N ILE A 15 -22.92 -22.18 35.23
CA ILE A 15 -21.90 -21.32 34.63
C ILE A 15 -22.11 -21.38 33.13
N GLU A 16 -22.61 -20.29 32.57
CA GLU A 16 -22.84 -20.16 31.14
C GLU A 16 -22.74 -18.69 30.73
N TRP A 17 -22.53 -18.47 29.44
CA TRP A 17 -22.57 -17.15 28.84
C TRP A 17 -23.17 -17.22 27.44
N THR A 18 -24.08 -16.29 27.16
CA THR A 18 -24.58 -16.02 25.81
C THR A 18 -24.05 -14.67 25.38
N ASP A 19 -23.31 -14.64 24.28
CA ASP A 19 -22.84 -13.42 23.66
C ASP A 19 -23.89 -12.88 22.68
N ASP A 20 -24.38 -11.67 22.92
CA ASP A 20 -25.28 -10.92 22.05
C ASP A 20 -24.55 -9.85 21.23
N THR A 21 -23.22 -9.77 21.34
CA THR A 21 -22.39 -8.79 20.65
C THR A 21 -21.68 -9.37 19.42
N ASN A 22 -21.10 -8.50 18.59
CA ASN A 22 -20.30 -8.93 17.43
C ASN A 22 -18.78 -8.79 17.64
N ASN A 23 -18.35 -8.12 18.71
CA ASN A 23 -16.96 -7.74 18.93
C ASN A 23 -16.36 -8.31 20.24
N THR A 24 -17.15 -8.90 21.14
CA THR A 24 -16.61 -9.51 22.36
C THR A 24 -15.81 -10.75 22.02
N MET A 25 -14.51 -10.76 22.34
CA MET A 25 -13.65 -11.92 22.16
C MET A 25 -13.51 -12.73 23.45
N VAL A 26 -13.40 -12.05 24.60
CA VAL A 26 -13.30 -12.71 25.91
C VAL A 26 -14.22 -12.05 26.92
N TRP A 27 -14.88 -12.88 27.72
CA TRP A 27 -15.69 -12.46 28.84
C TRP A 27 -15.41 -13.32 30.07
N LYS A 28 -15.12 -12.68 31.20
CA LYS A 28 -14.90 -13.34 32.48
C LYS A 28 -16.22 -13.47 33.22
N PHE A 29 -16.57 -14.69 33.61
CA PHE A 29 -17.78 -14.97 34.38
C PHE A 29 -17.72 -14.28 35.75
N PRO A 30 -18.66 -13.36 36.06
CA PRO A 30 -18.64 -12.63 37.32
C PRO A 30 -19.10 -13.55 38.45
N ARG A 31 -18.27 -13.68 39.48
CA ARG A 31 -18.56 -14.50 40.65
C ARG A 31 -18.01 -13.83 41.90
N HIS A 32 -18.81 -13.78 42.96
CA HIS A 32 -18.34 -13.30 44.25
C HIS A 32 -17.22 -14.22 44.77
N GLN A 33 -16.04 -13.66 45.05
CA GLN A 33 -14.82 -14.36 45.50
C GLN A 33 -14.28 -15.47 44.56
N ASN A 34 -14.79 -15.55 43.32
CA ASN A 34 -14.42 -16.57 42.32
C ASN A 34 -14.56 -18.03 42.81
N GLU A 35 -15.43 -18.28 43.80
CA GLU A 35 -15.66 -19.62 44.33
C GLU A 35 -16.73 -20.36 43.53
N ILE A 36 -16.32 -21.49 42.94
CA ILE A 36 -17.19 -22.42 42.24
C ILE A 36 -17.53 -23.58 43.17
N LYS A 37 -18.83 -23.87 43.34
CA LYS A 37 -19.28 -25.01 44.14
C LYS A 37 -18.96 -26.32 43.44
N ASN A 38 -18.65 -27.34 44.22
CA ASN A 38 -18.53 -28.69 43.68
C ASN A 38 -19.89 -29.18 43.15
N GLY A 39 -19.91 -29.75 41.95
CA GLY A 39 -21.12 -30.17 41.25
C GLY A 39 -21.74 -29.09 40.36
N ALA A 40 -21.12 -27.90 40.26
CA ALA A 40 -21.54 -26.84 39.33
C ALA A 40 -21.64 -27.36 37.89
N GLN A 41 -22.56 -26.80 37.11
CA GLN A 41 -22.79 -27.15 35.71
C GLN A 41 -22.21 -26.08 34.82
N LEU A 42 -21.22 -26.43 34.02
CA LEU A 42 -20.67 -25.57 32.97
C LEU A 42 -21.36 -25.90 31.65
N THR A 43 -21.91 -24.89 30.99
CA THR A 43 -22.41 -24.99 29.62
C THR A 43 -21.58 -24.10 28.71
N VAL A 44 -20.86 -24.71 27.77
CA VAL A 44 -20.06 -24.03 26.75
C VAL A 44 -20.78 -24.14 25.41
N ARG A 45 -21.07 -23.01 24.77
CA ARG A 45 -21.77 -22.97 23.48
C ARG A 45 -20.84 -23.34 22.32
N GLU A 46 -21.39 -23.70 21.16
CA GLU A 46 -20.63 -24.17 19.98
C GLU A 46 -19.56 -23.19 19.50
N SER A 47 -19.81 -21.89 19.59
CA SER A 47 -18.87 -20.84 19.20
C SER A 47 -18.01 -20.32 20.34
N GLN A 48 -17.85 -21.11 21.41
CA GLN A 48 -17.14 -20.71 22.63
C GLN A 48 -16.21 -21.80 23.12
N VAL A 49 -15.23 -21.39 23.92
CA VAL A 49 -14.39 -22.24 24.74
C VAL A 49 -14.34 -21.62 26.13
N ALA A 50 -14.43 -22.42 27.19
CA ALA A 50 -14.24 -21.94 28.56
C ALA A 50 -12.82 -22.27 29.05
N VAL A 51 -12.10 -21.27 29.53
CA VAL A 51 -10.74 -21.39 30.07
C VAL A 51 -10.76 -21.08 31.55
N PHE A 52 -10.24 -22.02 32.33
CA PHE A 52 -10.19 -21.95 33.79
C PHE A 52 -8.79 -21.54 34.21
N VAL A 53 -8.68 -20.47 35.00
CA VAL A 53 -7.41 -19.95 35.51
C VAL A 53 -7.43 -20.01 37.04
N ASN A 54 -6.49 -20.76 37.62
CA ASN A 54 -6.35 -20.91 39.06
C ASN A 54 -5.00 -20.35 39.53
N GLU A 55 -5.05 -19.44 40.50
CA GLU A 55 -3.86 -18.83 41.12
C GLU A 55 -2.86 -18.25 40.09
N GLY A 56 -3.37 -17.75 38.95
CA GLY A 56 -2.56 -17.16 37.88
C GLY A 56 -2.04 -18.14 36.83
N ALA A 57 -2.32 -19.45 36.97
CA ALA A 57 -2.00 -20.45 35.96
C ALA A 57 -3.25 -20.94 35.22
N ILE A 58 -3.14 -21.14 33.90
CA ILE A 58 -4.18 -21.80 33.11
C ILE A 58 -4.26 -23.26 33.58
N ALA A 59 -5.42 -23.64 34.10
CA ALA A 59 -5.66 -24.98 34.63
C ALA A 59 -6.25 -25.88 33.56
N ASP A 60 -7.46 -25.57 33.08
CA ASP A 60 -8.23 -26.44 32.20
C ASP A 60 -8.93 -25.65 31.10
N VAL A 61 -9.11 -26.27 29.94
CA VAL A 61 -9.78 -25.69 28.76
C VAL A 61 -10.92 -26.62 28.34
N PHE A 62 -12.15 -26.11 28.34
CA PHE A 62 -13.36 -26.85 28.04
C PHE A 62 -13.91 -26.44 26.67
N PRO A 63 -13.95 -27.37 25.68
CA PRO A 63 -14.57 -27.13 24.38
C PRO A 63 -16.11 -27.05 24.50
N PRO A 64 -16.85 -26.84 23.40
CA PRO A 64 -18.31 -26.84 23.43
C PRO A 64 -18.90 -28.11 24.04
N GLY A 65 -19.88 -27.95 24.93
CA GLY A 65 -20.51 -29.05 25.62
C GLY A 65 -21.03 -28.67 27.00
N ARG A 66 -21.58 -29.68 27.69
CA ARG A 66 -22.06 -29.56 29.07
C ARG A 66 -21.18 -30.41 29.97
N TYR A 67 -20.68 -29.80 31.04
CA TYR A 67 -19.76 -30.43 31.98
C TYR A 67 -20.28 -30.26 33.40
N GLN A 68 -20.21 -31.32 34.19
CA GLN A 68 -20.31 -31.19 35.64
C GLN A 68 -18.91 -30.93 36.18
N LEU A 69 -18.72 -29.87 36.95
CA LEU A 69 -17.45 -29.50 37.53
C LEU A 69 -17.31 -30.13 38.92
N THR A 70 -16.34 -31.01 39.08
CA THR A 70 -16.01 -31.59 40.38
C THR A 70 -14.52 -31.46 40.61
N THR A 71 -14.09 -31.36 41.87
CA THR A 71 -12.66 -31.27 42.17
C THR A 71 -11.87 -32.45 41.62
N GLN A 72 -12.50 -33.61 41.38
CA GLN A 72 -11.86 -34.84 40.89
C GLN A 72 -11.66 -34.88 39.37
N ASN A 73 -12.49 -34.17 38.59
CA ASN A 73 -12.48 -34.26 37.13
C ASN A 73 -11.74 -33.10 36.44
N MET A 74 -10.94 -32.36 37.21
CA MET A 74 -10.10 -31.26 36.74
C MET A 74 -8.61 -31.63 36.90
N PRO A 75 -7.95 -32.16 35.85
CA PRO A 75 -6.61 -32.76 35.92
C PRO A 75 -5.52 -31.85 36.48
N VAL A 76 -5.58 -30.55 36.18
CA VAL A 76 -4.54 -29.61 36.62
C VAL A 76 -4.86 -29.04 38.01
N LEU A 77 -6.14 -28.76 38.31
CA LEU A 77 -6.55 -28.31 39.65
C LEU A 77 -6.34 -29.38 40.73
N THR A 78 -6.55 -30.66 40.41
CA THR A 78 -6.27 -31.79 41.32
C THR A 78 -4.79 -31.88 41.69
N THR A 79 -3.91 -31.64 40.72
CA THR A 79 -2.46 -31.71 40.90
C THR A 79 -1.94 -30.52 41.72
N ILE A 80 -2.46 -29.30 41.48
CA ILE A 80 -2.03 -28.08 42.21
C ILE A 80 -2.51 -28.07 43.66
N ARG A 81 -3.72 -28.59 43.94
CA ARG A 81 -4.33 -28.55 45.28
C ARG A 81 -4.25 -29.86 46.06
N GLY A 82 -3.42 -30.79 45.58
CA GLY A 82 -3.21 -32.07 46.24
C GLY A 82 -2.99 -31.92 47.74
N TRP A 83 -3.97 -32.41 48.50
CA TRP A 83 -3.86 -33.04 49.82
C TRP A 83 -4.37 -32.33 51.10
N LYS A 84 -4.54 -31.00 51.16
CA LYS A 84 -4.92 -30.34 52.44
C LYS A 84 -6.41 -29.99 52.64
N TYR A 85 -7.21 -29.89 51.58
CA TYR A 85 -8.62 -29.48 51.66
C TYR A 85 -9.47 -30.50 50.87
N GLY A 86 -10.16 -31.40 51.57
CA GLY A 86 -10.82 -32.58 50.96
C GLY A 86 -11.65 -32.29 49.70
N PHE A 87 -11.79 -33.32 48.85
CA PHE A 87 -12.36 -33.28 47.49
C PHE A 87 -13.80 -32.75 47.33
N ASN A 88 -14.42 -32.23 48.38
CA ASN A 88 -15.78 -31.67 48.42
C ASN A 88 -15.81 -30.15 48.70
N SER A 89 -14.66 -29.48 48.85
CA SER A 89 -14.62 -28.04 49.12
C SER A 89 -14.79 -27.18 47.85
N PRO A 90 -15.45 -26.00 47.93
CA PRO A 90 -15.46 -25.03 46.84
C PRO A 90 -14.05 -24.67 46.38
N PHE A 91 -13.91 -24.36 45.09
CA PHE A 91 -12.62 -24.01 44.53
C PHE A 91 -12.63 -22.60 43.91
N LYS A 92 -11.58 -21.83 44.20
CA LYS A 92 -11.36 -20.52 43.59
C LYS A 92 -10.81 -20.67 42.18
N VAL A 93 -11.52 -20.18 41.18
CA VAL A 93 -11.05 -20.22 39.79
C VAL A 93 -11.70 -19.09 39.01
N ASP A 94 -10.92 -18.45 38.15
CA ASP A 94 -11.44 -17.51 37.16
C ASP A 94 -11.91 -18.30 35.95
N VAL A 95 -13.14 -18.07 35.51
CA VAL A 95 -13.70 -18.69 34.30
C VAL A 95 -13.82 -17.64 33.21
N PHE A 96 -13.08 -17.83 32.14
CA PHE A 96 -13.14 -17.00 30.94
C PHE A 96 -13.86 -17.76 29.83
N PHE A 97 -14.86 -17.15 29.22
CA PHE A 97 -15.41 -17.61 27.96
C PHE A 97 -14.72 -16.86 26.83
N VAL A 98 -14.22 -17.63 25.86
CA VAL A 98 -13.53 -17.11 24.67
C VAL A 98 -14.36 -17.48 23.45
N ASN A 99 -14.74 -16.48 22.66
CA ASN A 99 -15.47 -16.70 21.43
C ASN A 99 -14.54 -17.21 20.33
N THR A 100 -14.95 -18.31 19.69
CA THR A 100 -14.23 -18.96 18.57
C THR A 100 -14.91 -18.74 17.21
N LYS A 101 -15.98 -17.91 17.19
CA LYS A 101 -16.62 -17.42 15.95
C LYS A 101 -15.64 -16.58 15.11
N ASN A 102 -15.96 -16.39 13.84
CA ASN A 102 -15.25 -15.42 13.01
C ASN A 102 -15.68 -14.01 13.41
N PHE A 103 -14.69 -13.17 13.71
CA PHE A 103 -14.83 -11.72 13.80
C PHE A 103 -14.55 -11.17 12.40
N THR A 104 -15.58 -10.69 11.72
CA THR A 104 -15.50 -10.18 10.35
C THR A 104 -15.34 -8.66 10.34
N ASP A 105 -15.15 -8.09 9.14
CA ASP A 105 -15.19 -6.65 8.90
C ASP A 105 -14.14 -5.82 9.66
N ASN A 106 -13.08 -6.47 10.16
CA ASN A 106 -11.95 -5.76 10.74
C ASN A 106 -11.20 -5.04 9.62
N LYS A 107 -10.89 -3.77 9.83
CA LYS A 107 -10.24 -2.94 8.82
C LYS A 107 -8.74 -2.90 9.02
N TRP A 108 -8.00 -3.00 7.93
CA TRP A 108 -6.57 -2.73 7.91
C TRP A 108 -6.27 -1.65 6.88
N GLY A 109 -5.17 -0.93 7.08
CA GLY A 109 -4.71 0.05 6.11
C GLY A 109 -3.43 0.75 6.55
N THR A 110 -2.68 1.23 5.56
CA THR A 110 -1.44 1.97 5.77
C THR A 110 -1.74 3.33 6.42
N LYS A 111 -1.23 3.58 7.63
CA LYS A 111 -1.38 4.91 8.29
C LYS A 111 -0.68 6.02 7.49
N ASN A 112 0.52 5.72 7.01
CA ASN A 112 1.33 6.60 6.18
C ASN A 112 1.53 5.94 4.81
N PRO A 113 1.68 6.73 3.72
CA PRO A 113 2.02 6.18 2.42
C PRO A 113 3.30 5.36 2.47
N ILE A 114 3.28 4.21 1.81
CA ILE A 114 4.46 3.36 1.62
C ILE A 114 5.20 3.84 0.37
N MET A 115 6.51 4.02 0.48
CA MET A 115 7.34 4.37 -0.67
C MET A 115 7.71 3.10 -1.42
N LEU A 116 7.34 3.04 -2.69
CA LEU A 116 7.63 1.93 -3.60
C LEU A 116 8.42 2.46 -4.80
N ARG A 117 9.39 1.68 -5.28
CA ARG A 117 10.00 1.92 -6.59
C ARG A 117 9.23 1.15 -7.65
N ASP A 118 8.46 1.87 -8.43
CA ASP A 118 7.71 1.36 -9.57
C ASP A 118 8.56 1.40 -10.84
N ALA A 119 8.34 0.43 -11.74
CA ALA A 119 9.09 0.31 -12.99
C ALA A 119 8.73 1.41 -14.01
N GLU A 120 7.50 1.91 -14.01
CA GLU A 120 7.00 2.91 -14.95
C GLU A 120 7.12 4.33 -14.39
N PHE A 121 6.79 4.52 -13.11
CA PHE A 121 6.71 5.84 -12.47
C PHE A 121 7.93 6.20 -11.62
N GLY A 122 8.84 5.26 -11.38
CA GLY A 122 9.95 5.46 -10.44
C GLY A 122 9.46 5.48 -8.97
N PRO A 123 9.99 6.35 -8.10
CA PRO A 123 9.58 6.37 -6.70
C PRO A 123 8.16 6.94 -6.55
N ILE A 124 7.22 6.10 -6.13
CA ILE A 124 5.82 6.46 -5.86
C ILE A 124 5.44 6.19 -4.41
N ARG A 125 4.35 6.81 -3.96
CA ARG A 125 3.81 6.68 -2.60
C ARG A 125 2.42 6.05 -2.66
N LEU A 126 2.31 4.80 -2.26
CA LEU A 126 1.05 4.08 -2.27
C LEU A 126 0.37 4.14 -0.90
N ARG A 127 -0.96 4.14 -0.88
CA ARG A 127 -1.73 3.80 0.32
C ARG A 127 -2.56 2.57 0.02
N ALA A 128 -2.64 1.64 0.96
CA ALA A 128 -3.43 0.44 0.79
C ALA A 128 -4.36 0.24 1.97
N PHE A 129 -5.54 -0.31 1.70
CA PHE A 129 -6.50 -0.70 2.74
C PHE A 129 -7.35 -1.89 2.29
N GLY A 130 -8.01 -2.48 3.28
CA GLY A 130 -9.02 -3.49 3.05
C GLY A 130 -9.54 -4.05 4.37
N THR A 131 -10.03 -5.28 4.31
CA THR A 131 -10.67 -5.94 5.44
C THR A 131 -10.06 -7.31 5.71
N TYR A 132 -10.22 -7.79 6.94
CA TYR A 132 -9.78 -9.12 7.36
C TYR A 132 -10.73 -9.72 8.39
N ALA A 133 -10.80 -11.05 8.40
CA ALA A 133 -11.53 -11.83 9.37
C ALA A 133 -10.58 -12.69 10.19
N ILE A 134 -10.82 -12.73 11.50
CA ILE A 134 -10.03 -13.52 12.44
C ILE A 134 -10.92 -14.42 13.28
N LYS A 135 -10.34 -15.50 13.79
CA LYS A 135 -10.94 -16.29 14.87
C LYS A 135 -9.89 -16.72 15.88
N VAL A 136 -10.32 -16.95 17.11
CA VAL A 136 -9.47 -17.58 18.12
C VAL A 136 -9.40 -19.08 17.84
N ILE A 137 -8.17 -19.61 17.71
CA ILE A 137 -7.90 -21.05 17.52
C ILE A 137 -7.25 -21.68 18.76
N ASP A 138 -6.60 -20.87 19.61
CA ASP A 138 -6.00 -21.30 20.87
C ASP A 138 -6.37 -20.30 21.98
N ALA A 139 -7.45 -20.62 22.71
CA ALA A 139 -7.99 -19.76 23.75
C ALA A 139 -7.04 -19.56 24.93
N ALA A 140 -6.25 -20.58 25.28
CA ALA A 140 -5.29 -20.49 26.38
C ALA A 140 -4.14 -19.54 26.03
N LYS A 141 -3.58 -19.67 24.83
CA LYS A 141 -2.55 -18.76 24.32
C LYS A 141 -3.08 -17.34 24.17
N PHE A 142 -4.29 -17.17 23.61
CA PHE A 142 -4.90 -15.85 23.44
C PHE A 142 -5.09 -15.12 24.78
N ILE A 143 -5.54 -15.82 25.83
CA ILE A 143 -5.66 -15.22 27.17
C ILE A 143 -4.30 -14.80 27.72
N ARG A 144 -3.30 -15.68 27.59
CA ARG A 144 -1.95 -15.47 28.13
C ARG A 144 -1.24 -14.28 27.48
N GLU A 145 -1.30 -14.18 26.16
CA GLU A 145 -0.50 -13.22 25.38
C GLU A 145 -1.24 -11.89 25.15
N ILE A 146 -2.57 -11.89 25.05
CA ILE A 146 -3.35 -10.72 24.63
C ILE A 146 -4.26 -10.15 25.73
N THR A 147 -5.13 -10.97 26.32
CA THR A 147 -6.20 -10.40 27.18
C THR A 147 -5.75 -10.10 28.60
N GLY A 148 -4.77 -10.84 29.12
CA GLY A 148 -4.32 -10.72 30.50
C GLY A 148 -5.47 -10.99 31.49
N THR A 149 -5.71 -10.06 32.41
CA THR A 149 -6.70 -10.19 33.50
C THR A 149 -8.02 -9.44 33.24
N LYS A 150 -8.19 -8.84 32.06
CA LYS A 150 -9.39 -8.06 31.73
C LYS A 150 -10.65 -8.92 31.79
N ALA A 151 -11.70 -8.41 32.43
CA ALA A 151 -12.96 -9.12 32.53
C ALA A 151 -13.76 -9.11 31.21
N HIS A 152 -13.48 -8.17 30.33
CA HIS A 152 -14.10 -8.04 29.03
C HIS A 152 -13.03 -7.58 28.04
N PHE A 153 -12.94 -8.26 26.90
CA PHE A 153 -11.95 -7.96 25.86
C PHE A 153 -12.62 -7.98 24.49
N THR A 154 -12.45 -6.91 23.72
CA THR A 154 -13.09 -6.76 22.40
C THR A 154 -12.09 -6.73 21.24
N THR A 155 -12.57 -6.87 20.01
CA THR A 155 -11.73 -6.81 18.80
C THR A 155 -10.99 -5.48 18.65
N GLU A 156 -11.59 -4.36 19.08
CA GLU A 156 -10.98 -3.04 18.99
C GLU A 156 -9.67 -2.94 19.78
N GLU A 157 -9.56 -3.66 20.89
CA GLU A 157 -8.40 -3.64 21.78
C GLU A 157 -7.16 -4.30 21.17
N VAL A 158 -7.33 -5.27 20.26
CA VAL A 158 -6.23 -5.96 19.58
C VAL A 158 -5.96 -5.42 18.17
N THR A 159 -6.92 -4.67 17.61
CA THR A 159 -6.91 -4.23 16.20
C THR A 159 -5.67 -3.43 15.83
N GLU A 160 -5.17 -2.55 16.70
CA GLU A 160 -4.00 -1.72 16.36
C GLU A 160 -2.73 -2.55 16.16
N GLN A 161 -2.47 -3.51 17.04
CA GLN A 161 -1.31 -4.40 16.95
C GLN A 161 -1.37 -5.25 15.68
N LEU A 162 -2.53 -5.87 15.43
CA LEU A 162 -2.74 -6.72 14.24
C LEU A 162 -2.61 -5.92 12.94
N ARG A 163 -3.17 -4.71 12.90
CA ARG A 163 -3.03 -3.81 11.75
C ARG A 163 -1.56 -3.46 11.48
N ASN A 164 -0.78 -3.16 12.51
CA ASN A 164 0.65 -2.83 12.32
C ASN A 164 1.42 -4.02 11.74
N LEU A 165 1.11 -5.24 12.17
CA LEU A 165 1.67 -6.47 11.62
C LEU A 165 1.30 -6.63 10.15
N ILE A 166 0.01 -6.54 9.84
CA ILE A 166 -0.51 -6.62 8.47
C ILE A 166 0.19 -5.61 7.56
N VAL A 167 0.25 -4.34 7.96
CA VAL A 167 0.86 -3.27 7.14
C VAL A 167 2.34 -3.54 6.90
N THR A 168 3.05 -4.07 7.88
CA THR A 168 4.48 -4.44 7.75
C THR A 168 4.65 -5.53 6.71
N ARG A 169 3.85 -6.62 6.79
CA ARG A 169 3.93 -7.74 5.82
C ARG A 169 3.39 -7.41 4.45
N PHE A 170 2.37 -6.56 4.36
CA PHE A 170 1.88 -6.02 3.10
C PHE A 170 2.98 -5.22 2.38
N THR A 171 3.66 -4.33 3.10
CA THR A 171 4.72 -3.48 2.52
C THR A 171 5.87 -4.32 1.98
N ASP A 172 6.30 -5.32 2.75
CA ASP A 172 7.32 -6.28 2.35
C ASP A 172 6.89 -7.07 1.10
N ALA A 173 5.66 -7.60 1.10
CA ALA A 173 5.10 -8.36 -0.01
C ALA A 173 5.03 -7.58 -1.32
N ILE A 174 4.59 -6.31 -1.27
CA ILE A 174 4.50 -5.44 -2.45
C ILE A 174 5.90 -5.08 -2.97
N GLY A 175 6.86 -4.85 -2.07
CA GLY A 175 8.25 -4.59 -2.46
C GLY A 175 8.90 -5.79 -3.16
N GLU A 176 8.63 -7.00 -2.68
CA GLU A 176 9.16 -8.25 -3.23
C GLU A 176 8.51 -8.65 -4.56
N SER A 177 7.21 -8.43 -4.71
CA SER A 177 6.45 -8.87 -5.89
C SER A 177 6.85 -8.14 -7.16
N LYS A 178 7.36 -6.91 -7.04
CA LYS A 178 7.73 -6.03 -8.16
C LYS A 178 6.61 -5.85 -9.21
N ILE A 179 5.35 -5.99 -8.77
CA ILE A 179 4.17 -5.78 -9.61
C ILE A 179 4.05 -4.27 -9.88
N PRO A 180 3.94 -3.83 -11.14
CA PRO A 180 3.70 -2.43 -11.47
C PRO A 180 2.42 -1.91 -10.81
N ALA A 181 2.41 -0.65 -10.42
CA ALA A 181 1.33 -0.06 -9.64
C ALA A 181 -0.04 -0.14 -10.33
N LEU A 182 -0.07 -0.06 -11.66
CA LEU A 182 -1.29 -0.18 -12.46
C LEU A 182 -1.83 -1.61 -12.54
N ASP A 183 -0.95 -2.60 -12.36
CA ASP A 183 -1.30 -4.02 -12.41
C ASP A 183 -1.70 -4.58 -11.04
N LEU A 184 -1.50 -3.82 -9.96
CA LEU A 184 -1.83 -4.27 -8.59
C LEU A 184 -3.29 -4.68 -8.46
N ALA A 185 -4.21 -3.91 -9.06
CA ALA A 185 -5.64 -4.18 -9.01
C ALA A 185 -6.02 -5.52 -9.66
N ALA A 186 -5.30 -5.94 -10.70
CA ALA A 186 -5.50 -7.23 -11.34
C ALA A 186 -4.97 -8.41 -10.51
N ASN A 187 -4.21 -8.14 -9.44
CA ASN A 187 -3.49 -9.14 -8.64
C ASN A 187 -3.91 -9.12 -7.15
N TYR A 188 -5.04 -8.51 -6.80
CA TYR A 188 -5.47 -8.40 -5.39
C TYR A 188 -5.73 -9.75 -4.73
N ASP A 189 -6.22 -10.75 -5.46
CA ASP A 189 -6.50 -12.09 -4.91
C ASP A 189 -5.21 -12.85 -4.61
N GLU A 190 -4.23 -12.78 -5.52
CA GLU A 190 -2.90 -13.35 -5.36
C GLU A 190 -2.15 -12.68 -4.20
N LEU A 191 -2.19 -11.34 -4.15
CA LEU A 191 -1.63 -10.57 -3.03
C LEU A 191 -2.29 -10.94 -1.71
N SER A 192 -3.62 -11.05 -1.69
CA SER A 192 -4.35 -11.41 -0.48
C SER A 192 -3.96 -12.80 0.02
N THR A 193 -3.84 -13.77 -0.88
CA THR A 193 -3.43 -15.15 -0.57
C THR A 193 -1.99 -15.20 -0.06
N PHE A 194 -1.07 -14.53 -0.76
CA PHE A 194 0.34 -14.47 -0.38
C PHE A 194 0.54 -13.83 0.99
N ILE A 195 -0.11 -12.68 1.23
CA ILE A 195 -0.02 -11.96 2.51
C ILE A 195 -0.65 -12.78 3.63
N THR A 196 -1.78 -13.43 3.39
CA THR A 196 -2.39 -14.36 4.36
C THR A 196 -1.40 -15.44 4.80
N GLY A 197 -0.66 -16.02 3.85
CA GLY A 197 0.39 -17.01 4.14
C GLY A 197 1.52 -16.45 5.01
N LYS A 198 1.92 -15.19 4.82
CA LYS A 198 2.94 -14.53 5.64
C LYS A 198 2.45 -14.17 7.05
N ILE A 199 1.23 -13.64 7.18
CA ILE A 199 0.74 -13.13 8.48
C ILE A 199 0.18 -14.22 9.39
N ASN A 200 -0.37 -15.31 8.84
CA ASN A 200 -1.04 -16.34 9.66
C ASN A 200 -0.15 -16.96 10.75
N PRO A 201 1.13 -17.31 10.48
CA PRO A 201 2.05 -17.81 11.51
C PRO A 201 2.21 -16.83 12.68
N GLU A 202 2.37 -15.54 12.40
CA GLU A 202 2.53 -14.50 13.43
C GLU A 202 1.23 -14.27 14.22
N PHE A 203 0.07 -14.35 13.57
CA PHE A 203 -1.22 -14.33 14.28
C PHE A 203 -1.37 -15.57 15.19
N GLY A 204 -0.84 -16.71 14.77
CA GLY A 204 -0.83 -17.95 15.54
C GLY A 204 0.00 -17.88 16.82
N GLU A 205 0.99 -16.97 16.90
CA GLU A 205 1.72 -16.66 18.13
C GLU A 205 0.83 -16.03 19.20
N TYR A 206 -0.28 -15.40 18.79
CA TYR A 206 -1.30 -14.85 19.69
C TYR A 206 -2.51 -15.78 19.86
N GLY A 207 -2.48 -16.99 19.28
CA GLY A 207 -3.63 -17.92 19.31
C GLY A 207 -4.77 -17.53 18.36
N LEU A 208 -4.49 -16.66 17.39
CA LEU A 208 -5.41 -16.20 16.36
C LEU A 208 -5.13 -16.87 15.01
N SER A 209 -6.14 -16.96 14.17
CA SER A 209 -6.00 -17.31 12.75
C SER A 209 -6.73 -16.27 11.91
N VAL A 210 -6.09 -15.83 10.83
CA VAL A 210 -6.70 -15.04 9.77
C VAL A 210 -7.40 -16.00 8.81
N THR A 211 -8.72 -15.95 8.82
CA THR A 211 -9.56 -16.82 7.99
C THR A 211 -9.85 -16.22 6.63
N LYS A 212 -9.81 -14.89 6.53
CA LYS A 212 -9.95 -14.15 5.28
C LYS A 212 -9.17 -12.86 5.37
N PHE A 213 -8.48 -12.50 4.29
CA PHE A 213 -7.80 -11.23 4.14
C PHE A 213 -8.12 -10.69 2.75
N LEU A 214 -8.47 -9.41 2.66
CA LEU A 214 -8.84 -8.75 1.43
C LEU A 214 -8.05 -7.46 1.28
N VAL A 215 -7.41 -7.31 0.12
CA VAL A 215 -6.96 -6.02 -0.40
C VAL A 215 -8.10 -5.42 -1.21
N GLU A 216 -8.65 -4.30 -0.74
CA GLU A 216 -9.78 -3.65 -1.43
C GLU A 216 -9.29 -2.56 -2.38
N ASN A 217 -8.26 -1.83 -1.97
CA ASN A 217 -7.70 -0.76 -2.78
C ASN A 217 -6.24 -0.50 -2.45
N VAL A 218 -5.46 -0.23 -3.50
CA VAL A 218 -4.16 0.41 -3.44
C VAL A 218 -4.25 1.70 -4.24
N SER A 219 -4.26 2.83 -3.54
CA SER A 219 -4.41 4.17 -4.13
C SER A 219 -3.05 4.78 -4.47
N LEU A 220 -3.04 5.46 -5.61
CA LEU A 220 -1.93 6.25 -6.10
C LEU A 220 -1.96 7.64 -5.45
N PRO A 221 -0.83 8.36 -5.42
CA PRO A 221 -0.84 9.75 -5.00
C PRO A 221 -1.54 10.62 -6.07
N PRO A 222 -2.26 11.70 -5.69
CA PRO A 222 -3.02 12.53 -6.63
C PRO A 222 -2.19 13.07 -7.81
N GLU A 223 -0.90 13.28 -7.61
CA GLU A 223 0.05 13.74 -8.64
C GLU A 223 0.21 12.70 -9.77
N VAL A 224 0.28 11.42 -9.40
CA VAL A 224 0.40 10.32 -10.38
C VAL A 224 -0.94 10.06 -11.05
N GLU A 225 -2.05 10.15 -10.31
CA GLU A 225 -3.41 10.07 -10.89
C GLU A 225 -3.62 11.18 -11.93
N ALA A 226 -3.27 12.43 -11.61
CA ALA A 226 -3.38 13.55 -12.55
C ALA A 226 -2.48 13.38 -13.79
N ALA A 227 -1.27 12.84 -13.62
CA ALA A 227 -0.37 12.54 -14.73
C ALA A 227 -0.92 11.42 -15.63
N LEU A 228 -1.52 10.39 -15.03
CA LEU A 228 -2.21 9.30 -15.73
C LEU A 228 -3.41 9.81 -16.51
N ASP A 229 -4.28 10.61 -15.90
CA ASP A 229 -5.45 11.19 -16.57
C ASP A 229 -5.05 12.07 -17.76
N LYS A 230 -3.97 12.86 -17.59
CA LYS A 230 -3.40 13.65 -18.69
C LYS A 230 -2.85 12.76 -19.81
N ARG A 231 -2.16 11.67 -19.48
CA ARG A 231 -1.62 10.73 -20.48
C ARG A 231 -2.72 9.97 -21.20
N SER A 232 -3.72 9.49 -20.47
CA SER A 232 -4.88 8.78 -21.00
C SER A 232 -5.72 9.68 -21.89
N SER A 233 -5.97 10.93 -21.49
CA SER A 233 -6.66 11.91 -22.36
C SER A 233 -5.87 12.20 -23.64
N MET A 234 -4.54 12.31 -23.60
CA MET A 234 -3.72 12.42 -24.81
C MET A 234 -3.82 11.17 -25.70
N GLY A 235 -3.84 9.97 -25.12
CA GLY A 235 -3.99 8.71 -25.84
C GLY A 235 -5.35 8.53 -26.51
N ILE A 236 -6.44 8.93 -25.83
CA ILE A 236 -7.81 8.91 -26.36
C ILE A 236 -7.96 9.94 -27.50
N LEU A 237 -7.36 11.13 -27.34
CA LEU A 237 -7.47 12.20 -28.33
C LEU A 237 -6.62 11.94 -29.58
N GLY A 238 -5.60 11.07 -29.50
CA GLY A 238 -4.84 10.48 -30.63
C GLY A 238 -4.06 11.46 -31.53
N ASN A 239 -4.40 12.75 -31.52
CA ASN A 239 -3.90 13.81 -32.38
C ASN A 239 -3.51 15.02 -31.52
N LEU A 240 -2.26 15.46 -31.67
CA LEU A 240 -1.73 16.68 -31.03
C LEU A 240 -2.60 17.93 -31.32
N ASN A 241 -3.24 17.99 -32.50
CA ASN A 241 -4.21 19.03 -32.85
C ASN A 241 -5.48 18.99 -31.99
N GLN A 242 -6.01 17.81 -31.70
CA GLN A 242 -7.19 17.65 -30.83
C GLN A 242 -6.84 17.96 -29.37
N TYR A 243 -5.60 17.69 -28.95
CA TYR A 243 -5.13 18.10 -27.62
C TYR A 243 -5.03 19.62 -27.47
N ALA A 244 -4.48 20.32 -28.48
CA ALA A 244 -4.45 21.79 -28.47
C ALA A 244 -5.87 22.38 -28.43
N GLN A 245 -6.81 21.81 -29.19
CA GLN A 245 -8.23 22.18 -29.12
C GLN A 245 -8.88 21.85 -27.77
N PHE A 246 -8.56 20.71 -27.15
CA PHE A 246 -9.09 20.31 -25.85
C PHE A 246 -8.54 21.16 -24.70
N GLN A 247 -7.25 21.48 -24.71
CA GLN A 247 -6.62 22.43 -23.78
C GLN A 247 -7.25 23.83 -23.92
N ALA A 248 -7.47 24.30 -25.16
CA ALA A 248 -8.16 25.56 -25.41
C ALA A 248 -9.61 25.53 -24.87
N ALA A 249 -10.34 24.43 -25.07
CA ALA A 249 -11.69 24.26 -24.54
C ALA A 249 -11.72 24.26 -23.00
N ASN A 250 -10.80 23.55 -22.34
CA ASN A 250 -10.69 23.57 -20.87
C ASN A 250 -10.31 24.95 -20.33
N ALA A 251 -9.45 25.69 -21.03
CA ALA A 251 -9.11 27.07 -20.65
C ALA A 251 -10.31 28.02 -20.77
N ILE A 252 -11.13 27.85 -21.82
CA ILE A 252 -12.40 28.60 -22.00
C ILE A 252 -13.39 28.24 -20.88
N GLU A 253 -13.51 26.95 -20.52
CA GLU A 253 -14.40 26.51 -19.43
C GLU A 253 -13.93 27.03 -18.06
N ALA A 254 -12.62 26.99 -17.79
CA ALA A 254 -12.03 27.51 -16.56
C ALA A 254 -12.18 29.04 -16.44
N ALA A 255 -12.07 29.77 -17.55
CA ALA A 255 -12.36 31.20 -17.62
C ALA A 255 -13.86 31.49 -17.41
N ALA A 256 -14.75 30.67 -17.97
CA ALA A 256 -16.19 30.78 -17.78
C ALA A 256 -16.63 30.48 -16.33
N LYS A 257 -15.92 29.59 -15.63
CA LYS A 257 -16.12 29.29 -14.19
C LYS A 257 -15.56 30.36 -13.25
N ASN A 258 -14.67 31.24 -13.73
CA ASN A 258 -14.12 32.38 -12.98
C ASN A 258 -14.47 33.74 -13.65
N PRO A 259 -15.76 34.11 -13.74
CA PRO A 259 -16.22 35.31 -14.45
C PRO A 259 -15.83 36.64 -13.77
N GLY A 260 -15.13 36.61 -12.63
CA GLY A 260 -14.71 37.78 -11.87
C GLY A 260 -13.36 38.39 -12.27
N GLY A 261 -12.65 37.80 -13.26
CA GLY A 261 -11.42 38.35 -13.81
C GLY A 261 -11.68 39.64 -14.57
N SER A 262 -10.91 40.68 -14.25
CA SER A 262 -11.04 42.03 -14.79
C SER A 262 -10.97 42.04 -16.32
N ASN A 263 -12.16 42.07 -16.95
CA ASN A 263 -12.42 42.31 -18.37
C ASN A 263 -12.42 41.05 -19.29
N PRO A 264 -13.51 40.24 -19.24
CA PRO A 264 -13.71 39.06 -20.09
C PRO A 264 -13.57 39.30 -21.60
N GLY A 265 -13.90 40.53 -22.06
CA GLY A 265 -13.82 40.90 -23.48
C GLY A 265 -12.39 41.14 -23.98
N LEU A 266 -11.47 41.54 -23.11
CA LEU A 266 -10.08 41.82 -23.49
C LEU A 266 -9.26 40.54 -23.58
N GLU A 267 -9.48 39.60 -22.65
CA GLU A 267 -8.77 38.31 -22.60
C GLU A 267 -9.25 37.36 -23.72
N MET A 268 -10.55 37.36 -24.02
CA MET A 268 -11.10 36.66 -25.18
C MET A 268 -10.67 37.32 -26.51
N GLY A 269 -10.58 38.65 -26.55
CA GLY A 269 -10.05 39.41 -27.71
C GLY A 269 -8.56 39.16 -27.96
N MET A 270 -7.76 39.01 -26.90
CA MET A 270 -6.35 38.61 -27.00
C MET A 270 -6.18 37.15 -27.40
N GLY A 271 -7.03 36.24 -26.90
CA GLY A 271 -7.02 34.83 -27.28
C GLY A 271 -7.35 34.61 -28.76
N ILE A 272 -8.33 35.34 -29.29
CA ILE A 272 -8.71 35.26 -30.72
C ILE A 272 -7.65 35.90 -31.62
N THR A 273 -7.07 37.03 -31.22
CA THR A 273 -6.00 37.68 -32.01
C THR A 273 -4.71 36.87 -32.01
N MET A 274 -4.35 36.21 -30.91
CA MET A 274 -3.20 35.32 -30.85
C MET A 274 -3.44 34.00 -31.61
N ALA A 275 -4.66 33.47 -31.58
CA ALA A 275 -5.05 32.33 -32.41
C ALA A 275 -5.05 32.66 -33.92
N GLN A 276 -5.46 33.88 -34.30
CA GLN A 276 -5.36 34.35 -35.69
C GLN A 276 -3.91 34.52 -36.16
N GLN A 277 -3.04 35.04 -35.28
CA GLN A 277 -1.63 35.20 -35.60
C GLN A 277 -0.91 33.85 -35.72
N MET A 278 -1.28 32.87 -34.89
CA MET A 278 -0.73 31.51 -34.95
C MET A 278 -1.25 30.71 -36.15
N SER A 279 -2.51 30.92 -36.58
CA SER A 279 -3.05 30.28 -37.78
C SER A 279 -2.44 30.83 -39.08
N GLN A 280 -2.10 32.11 -39.12
CA GLN A 280 -1.35 32.71 -40.24
C GLN A 280 0.08 32.19 -40.34
N MET A 281 0.76 31.92 -39.21
CA MET A 281 2.09 31.32 -39.21
C MET A 281 2.08 29.86 -39.69
N LEU A 282 1.03 29.11 -39.33
CA LEU A 282 0.88 27.71 -39.76
C LEU A 282 0.52 27.57 -41.25
N ASN A 283 -0.25 28.53 -41.80
CA ASN A 283 -0.56 28.55 -43.24
C ASN A 283 0.64 28.95 -44.11
N GLN A 284 1.63 29.65 -43.57
CA GLN A 284 2.82 30.04 -44.34
C GLN A 284 3.87 28.91 -44.42
N GLN A 285 3.82 27.92 -43.52
CA GLN A 285 4.68 26.73 -43.57
C GLN A 285 4.14 25.64 -44.52
N ASN A 286 2.85 25.69 -44.87
CA ASN A 286 2.19 24.65 -45.67
C ASN A 286 2.25 24.88 -47.20
N GLN A 287 2.88 25.97 -47.66
CA GLN A 287 3.02 26.27 -49.10
C GLN A 287 4.34 25.80 -49.73
N ASN A 288 5.28 25.25 -48.93
CA ASN A 288 6.59 24.76 -49.40
C ASN A 288 6.73 23.22 -49.43
N GLN A 289 5.64 22.46 -49.25
CA GLN A 289 5.70 20.98 -49.23
C GLN A 289 4.80 20.29 -50.27
N GLN A 290 4.64 20.90 -51.44
CA GLN A 290 3.91 20.28 -52.56
C GLN A 290 4.85 19.91 -53.73
N GLN A 291 5.90 19.16 -53.44
CA GLN A 291 6.63 18.39 -54.45
C GLN A 291 7.39 17.19 -53.84
N ASN A 292 6.66 16.18 -53.36
CA ASN A 292 6.97 14.77 -53.67
C ASN A 292 5.97 13.83 -53.01
N ASN A 293 5.34 13.00 -53.83
CA ASN A 293 4.41 11.97 -53.43
C ASN A 293 5.05 10.63 -53.83
N ASN A 294 5.39 9.76 -52.86
CA ASN A 294 5.20 8.29 -52.93
C ASN A 294 5.94 7.52 -51.81
N ASN A 295 5.20 6.55 -51.27
CA ASN A 295 5.61 5.29 -50.61
C ASN A 295 5.95 5.23 -49.10
N SER A 296 4.95 4.74 -48.35
CA SER A 296 4.92 3.46 -47.60
C SER A 296 6.17 2.99 -46.81
N GLY A 297 6.04 3.00 -45.47
CA GLY A 297 6.45 1.93 -44.54
C GLY A 297 7.94 1.69 -44.27
N ALA A 298 8.49 2.28 -43.19
CA ALA A 298 9.70 1.81 -42.50
C ALA A 298 9.75 2.34 -41.04
N PRO A 299 10.49 1.70 -40.11
CA PRO A 299 10.53 1.99 -38.66
C PRO A 299 11.13 3.37 -38.34
N PRO A 300 11.01 3.88 -37.09
CA PRO A 300 11.47 5.22 -36.75
C PRO A 300 12.99 5.33 -36.96
N ILE A 301 13.36 6.22 -37.87
CA ILE A 301 14.74 6.58 -38.19
C ILE A 301 15.34 7.23 -36.92
N PRO A 302 16.56 6.85 -36.50
CA PRO A 302 17.28 7.60 -35.48
C PRO A 302 17.34 9.08 -35.88
N GLY A 303 16.91 9.96 -34.97
CA GLY A 303 16.98 11.41 -35.20
C GLY A 303 18.40 11.85 -35.58
N PRO A 304 18.55 13.02 -36.22
CA PRO A 304 19.85 13.50 -36.69
C PRO A 304 20.88 13.52 -35.55
N VAL A 305 22.07 12.96 -35.83
CA VAL A 305 23.17 12.90 -34.86
C VAL A 305 23.49 14.31 -34.37
N SER A 306 23.38 14.47 -33.05
CA SER A 306 23.53 15.75 -32.37
C SER A 306 24.68 15.68 -31.37
N PHE A 307 25.49 16.73 -31.34
CA PHE A 307 26.70 16.84 -30.51
C PHE A 307 26.55 17.93 -29.46
N PHE A 308 27.11 17.69 -28.27
CA PHE A 308 27.32 18.70 -27.24
C PHE A 308 28.80 19.06 -27.21
N VAL A 309 29.12 20.35 -27.07
CA VAL A 309 30.50 20.88 -27.07
C VAL A 309 30.72 21.65 -25.77
N ALA A 310 31.90 21.54 -25.16
CA ALA A 310 32.30 22.40 -24.07
C ALA A 310 33.05 23.64 -24.60
N VAL A 311 32.46 24.82 -24.44
CA VAL A 311 33.06 26.11 -24.80
C VAL A 311 33.24 26.90 -23.49
N ASN A 312 34.48 27.33 -23.19
CA ASN A 312 34.82 28.00 -21.92
C ASN A 312 34.42 27.22 -20.66
N GLY A 313 34.48 25.88 -20.70
CA GLY A 313 34.11 25.03 -19.58
C GLY A 313 32.61 24.83 -19.36
N GLN A 314 31.76 25.40 -20.23
CA GLN A 314 30.31 25.18 -20.21
C GLN A 314 29.85 24.36 -21.41
N GLN A 315 28.96 23.40 -21.13
CA GLN A 315 28.32 22.57 -22.16
C GLN A 315 27.32 23.40 -22.97
N GLN A 316 27.44 23.32 -24.28
CA GLN A 316 26.54 23.93 -25.27
C GLN A 316 26.08 22.87 -26.29
N GLY A 317 24.90 23.05 -26.87
CA GLY A 317 24.28 22.12 -27.81
C GLY A 317 22.84 21.73 -27.41
N PRO A 318 22.20 20.80 -28.11
CA PRO A 318 22.73 19.97 -29.20
C PRO A 318 23.00 20.75 -30.50
N PHE A 319 24.14 20.50 -31.13
CA PHE A 319 24.52 21.04 -32.44
C PHE A 319 24.57 19.94 -33.49
N THR A 320 24.20 20.31 -34.72
CA THR A 320 24.36 19.45 -35.90
C THR A 320 25.71 19.70 -36.57
N ILE A 321 26.16 18.79 -37.45
CA ILE A 321 27.42 18.93 -38.20
C ILE A 321 27.51 20.28 -38.94
N PRO A 322 26.47 20.75 -39.67
CA PRO A 322 26.50 22.07 -40.31
C PRO A 322 26.72 23.23 -39.33
N THR A 323 26.12 23.18 -38.15
CA THR A 323 26.31 24.19 -37.10
C THR A 323 27.73 24.15 -36.55
N LEU A 324 28.29 22.95 -36.34
CA LEU A 324 29.69 22.81 -35.92
C LEU A 324 30.67 23.35 -36.97
N GLN A 325 30.39 23.16 -38.27
CA GLN A 325 31.21 23.73 -39.34
C GLN A 325 31.23 25.27 -39.30
N GLN A 326 30.09 25.91 -39.00
CA GLN A 326 30.02 27.35 -38.79
C GLN A 326 30.83 27.78 -37.55
N MET A 327 30.78 27.01 -36.46
CA MET A 327 31.57 27.28 -35.25
C MET A 327 33.09 27.14 -35.49
N VAL A 328 33.52 26.18 -36.34
CA VAL A 328 34.92 26.10 -36.79
C VAL A 328 35.32 27.36 -37.56
N SER A 329 34.45 27.82 -38.45
CA SER A 329 34.69 29.02 -39.26
C SER A 329 34.72 30.29 -38.41
N ALA A 330 33.96 30.32 -37.31
CA ALA A 330 33.92 31.40 -36.33
C ALA A 330 35.05 31.33 -35.28
N GLY A 331 35.88 30.28 -35.27
CA GLY A 331 36.98 30.10 -34.32
C GLY A 331 36.57 29.72 -32.90
N SER A 332 35.28 29.47 -32.64
CA SER A 332 34.75 29.09 -31.33
C SER A 332 34.78 27.58 -31.08
N PHE A 333 35.11 26.78 -32.10
CA PHE A 333 35.25 25.32 -32.03
C PHE A 333 36.46 24.87 -32.84
N ASN A 334 37.31 24.01 -32.26
CA ASN A 334 38.55 23.54 -32.86
C ASN A 334 38.83 22.07 -32.49
N ARG A 335 39.94 21.51 -32.99
CA ARG A 335 40.32 20.10 -32.76
C ARG A 335 40.47 19.73 -31.29
N ASP A 336 40.86 20.68 -30.43
CA ASP A 336 41.06 20.47 -28.99
C ASP A 336 39.79 20.69 -28.16
N SER A 337 38.70 21.14 -28.78
CA SER A 337 37.42 21.34 -28.09
C SER A 337 36.84 20.00 -27.63
N LEU A 338 36.32 19.95 -26.40
CA LEU A 338 35.67 18.74 -25.88
C LEU A 338 34.28 18.59 -26.48
N VAL A 339 33.97 17.39 -26.95
CA VAL A 339 32.68 17.04 -27.55
C VAL A 339 32.16 15.73 -26.96
N TRP A 340 30.84 15.61 -26.89
CA TRP A 340 30.14 14.40 -26.50
C TRP A 340 28.89 14.21 -27.36
N LYS A 341 28.56 12.97 -27.70
CA LYS A 341 27.27 12.60 -28.30
C LYS A 341 26.68 11.38 -27.60
N GLN A 342 25.38 11.18 -27.77
CA GLN A 342 24.69 10.01 -27.26
C GLN A 342 25.37 8.73 -27.76
N GLY A 343 25.80 7.88 -26.83
CA GLY A 343 26.57 6.66 -27.10
C GLY A 343 28.07 6.73 -26.80
N MET A 344 28.61 7.91 -26.47
CA MET A 344 30.01 8.04 -26.00
C MET A 344 30.12 7.82 -24.48
N SER A 345 31.19 7.14 -24.05
CA SER A 345 31.50 6.86 -22.64
C SER A 345 31.99 8.07 -21.85
N ASN A 346 32.61 9.03 -22.53
CA ASN A 346 33.25 10.21 -21.93
C ASN A 346 33.35 11.34 -22.96
N TRP A 347 33.61 12.55 -22.49
CA TRP A 347 33.97 13.69 -23.35
C TRP A 347 35.33 13.40 -24.01
N LEU A 348 35.40 13.62 -25.32
CA LEU A 348 36.60 13.43 -26.13
C LEU A 348 36.97 14.72 -26.85
N LYS A 349 38.23 14.88 -27.25
CA LYS A 349 38.61 15.98 -28.12
C LYS A 349 37.95 15.82 -29.49
N ALA A 350 37.50 16.93 -30.09
CA ALA A 350 36.81 16.91 -31.37
C ALA A 350 37.65 16.29 -32.50
N GLY A 351 38.98 16.42 -32.45
CA GLY A 351 39.91 15.77 -33.38
C GLY A 351 40.01 14.24 -33.22
N GLU A 352 39.63 13.69 -32.07
CA GLU A 352 39.62 12.24 -31.80
C GLU A 352 38.30 11.58 -32.23
N VAL A 353 37.26 12.38 -32.50
CA VAL A 353 35.97 11.89 -32.99
C VAL A 353 36.02 11.77 -34.51
N GLN A 354 36.05 10.52 -35.01
CA GLN A 354 36.19 10.23 -36.43
C GLN A 354 35.15 10.95 -37.32
N GLU A 355 33.91 11.11 -36.83
CA GLU A 355 32.81 11.79 -37.52
C GLU A 355 33.01 13.30 -37.70
N LEU A 356 33.87 13.93 -36.89
CA LEU A 356 34.15 15.37 -36.92
C LEU A 356 35.48 15.69 -37.60
N SER A 357 36.27 14.67 -37.96
CA SER A 357 37.62 14.84 -38.53
C SER A 357 37.63 15.69 -39.81
N SER A 358 36.59 15.55 -40.63
CA SER A 358 36.40 16.31 -41.88
C SER A 358 36.17 17.81 -41.67
N LEU A 359 35.68 18.23 -40.49
CA LEU A 359 35.46 19.65 -40.17
C LEU A 359 36.77 20.43 -40.04
N PHE A 360 37.89 19.74 -39.84
CA PHE A 360 39.18 20.37 -39.53
C PHE A 360 40.24 20.18 -40.62
N ASN A 361 39.85 19.82 -41.85
CA ASN A 361 40.78 19.58 -42.96
C ASN A 361 41.40 20.87 -43.55
N GLY A 362 41.02 22.05 -43.06
CA GLY A 362 41.53 23.35 -43.51
C GLY A 362 42.31 24.16 -42.46
N THR A 363 42.53 23.63 -41.25
CA THR A 363 43.24 24.34 -40.17
C THR A 363 44.57 23.65 -39.85
N PRO A 364 45.72 24.34 -39.97
CA PRO A 364 47.01 23.77 -39.64
C PRO A 364 47.07 23.39 -38.14
N PRO A 365 47.76 22.30 -37.78
CA PRO A 365 47.92 21.92 -36.37
C PRO A 365 48.62 23.05 -35.59
N PRO A 366 48.25 23.29 -34.32
CA PRO A 366 48.91 24.30 -33.50
C PRO A 366 50.40 23.98 -33.33
N ILE A 367 51.22 25.04 -33.34
CA ILE A 367 52.66 24.94 -33.14
C ILE A 367 52.90 24.42 -31.70
N PRO A 368 53.72 23.38 -31.51
CA PRO A 368 54.02 22.84 -30.18
C PRO A 368 54.62 23.93 -29.27
N GLN A 369 54.20 23.96 -27.99
CA GLN A 369 54.95 24.63 -26.92
C GLN A 369 56.01 23.71 -26.34
#